data_AF-A0AAD7MV55-F1
#
_entry.id   AF-A0AAD7MV55-F1
#
_cell.length_a   1.000
_cell.length_b   1.000
_cell.length_c   1.000
_cell.angle_alpha   90.00
_cell.angle_beta   90.00
_cell.angle_gamma   90.00
#
_symmetry.space_group_name_H-M   'P 1'
#
loop_
_entity.id
_entity.type
_entity.pdbx_description
1 polymer ?
#
loop_
_entity_poly.entity_id
_entity_poly.type
_entity_poly.pdbx_seq_one_letter_code
_entity_poly.pdbx_strand_id
1 'polypeptide(L)'
;MLWVPFVRKTRSGAEFAGIPKGVLAFQERDFDYAPLVQRAVACERDDEVDHEEGDQDDPLNAVDDESPTAEPNAFDAVDEEYPPPPPPPPHDPLNDVDDDNPHPKKHRRASPSRKLSPAPLRPTLAPTRSAAAAHERRKTKRKKAKAELGHKPSASTMRAHVHPASPLESALDASALPTTFGAYAAKLEDAREQRGRTVWRSLLDFTARGFSIIKWDGIHPRPILDRNGRIIAVLAGQPDHAEYRAATDAAFAAMRNASKTTHFSAEMKKHRRGLFAAVNVGLSYGKGQSTPGWLDGKDYRGLAEEMLANLGIQRMAGFADAAFAIWAPRLHAYYKQCDAKLRTRLPDLRRPFVGSVYFCAAFNFGRNVWTFKHRDILNLAFGWCAIQALGRYDATLGGHLVLWDLKLVVEFPHGALILLPSATVAHSNVPVREGEERVLFTQFSAGGIFRYVDNGFQTVAELERNDPEEYARLSARMASRWEEGLGLLSTLDELIGVGE
;
A
#
# COMPACT_ATOMS: atom_id res chain seq x y z
N MET A 1 -12.36 -25.59 54.42
CA MET A 1 -12.47 -24.17 54.00
C MET A 1 -12.62 -24.16 52.49
N LEU A 2 -13.85 -23.99 52.00
CA LEU A 2 -14.15 -23.93 50.56
C LEU A 2 -13.63 -22.59 50.01
N TRP A 3 -12.70 -22.66 49.06
CA TRP A 3 -12.23 -21.51 48.31
C TRP A 3 -13.25 -21.22 47.21
N VAL A 4 -14.01 -20.13 47.37
CA VAL A 4 -14.90 -19.61 46.32
C VAL A 4 -14.07 -18.63 45.48
N PRO A 5 -13.80 -18.90 44.20
CA PRO A 5 -13.04 -17.98 43.36
C PRO A 5 -13.88 -16.73 43.07
N PHE A 6 -13.34 -15.56 43.39
CA PHE A 6 -14.00 -14.28 43.12
C PHE A 6 -13.94 -13.99 41.60
N VAL A 7 -15.05 -14.22 40.90
CA VAL A 7 -15.20 -13.93 39.48
C VAL A 7 -15.64 -12.47 39.31
N ARG A 8 -14.90 -11.68 38.52
CA ARG A 8 -15.37 -10.35 38.10
C ARG A 8 -16.00 -10.43 36.73
N LYS A 9 -17.18 -9.81 36.62
CA LYS A 9 -17.99 -9.71 35.41
C LYS A 9 -17.83 -8.31 34.81
N THR A 10 -17.44 -8.20 33.55
CA THR A 10 -17.39 -6.91 32.87
C THR A 10 -18.81 -6.42 32.52
N ARG A 11 -18.97 -5.13 32.21
CA ARG A 11 -20.25 -4.57 31.70
C ARG A 11 -20.69 -5.18 30.36
N SER A 12 -19.81 -5.92 29.69
CA SER A 12 -20.09 -6.68 28.46
C SER A 12 -20.39 -8.17 28.72
N GLY A 13 -20.54 -8.59 29.98
CA GLY A 13 -20.94 -9.95 30.35
C GLY A 13 -19.82 -11.01 30.38
N ALA A 14 -18.55 -10.63 30.17
CA ALA A 14 -17.45 -11.58 30.19
C ALA A 14 -16.90 -11.80 31.62
N GLU A 15 -16.60 -13.05 31.97
CA GLU A 15 -16.11 -13.47 33.29
C GLU A 15 -14.64 -13.88 33.24
N PHE A 16 -13.84 -13.40 34.20
CA PHE A 16 -12.43 -13.78 34.34
C PHE A 16 -12.01 -13.95 35.80
N ALA A 17 -11.01 -14.80 36.05
CA ALA A 17 -10.37 -14.99 37.35
C ALA A 17 -9.33 -13.89 37.61
N GLY A 18 -9.43 -13.19 38.74
CA GLY A 18 -8.54 -12.07 39.09
C GLY A 18 -7.14 -12.51 39.52
N ILE A 19 -6.11 -11.79 39.08
CA ILE A 19 -4.72 -11.90 39.59
C ILE A 19 -4.64 -11.18 40.96
N PRO A 20 -3.94 -11.74 41.96
CA PRO A 20 -3.81 -11.10 43.28
C PRO A 20 -3.08 -9.76 43.18
N LYS A 21 -3.55 -8.76 43.92
CA LYS A 21 -2.89 -7.45 44.04
C LYS A 21 -1.55 -7.58 44.78
N GLY A 22 -0.47 -7.21 44.12
CA GLY A 22 0.79 -6.83 44.75
C GLY A 22 1.90 -6.61 43.73
N VAL A 23 2.68 -5.53 43.93
CA VAL A 23 4.04 -5.29 43.39
C VAL A 23 4.05 -4.75 41.93
N LEU A 24 4.62 -3.59 41.54
CA LEU A 24 5.61 -2.63 42.06
C LEU A 24 5.25 -1.19 41.61
N ALA A 25 5.44 -0.20 42.48
CA ALA A 25 5.65 1.19 42.08
C ALA A 25 7.16 1.44 42.01
N PHE A 26 7.68 1.91 40.88
CA PHE A 26 9.05 2.39 40.76
C PHE A 26 9.02 3.93 40.72
N GLN A 27 9.66 4.55 41.69
CA GLN A 27 9.86 6.00 41.77
C GLN A 27 11.37 6.21 41.75
N GLU A 28 11.93 6.62 40.61
CA GLU A 28 13.35 6.99 40.53
C GLU A 28 13.57 8.32 41.25
N ARG A 29 14.58 8.35 42.12
CA ARG A 29 14.83 9.41 43.10
C ARG A 29 15.78 10.52 42.62
N ASP A 30 16.13 10.60 41.34
CA ASP A 30 17.13 11.58 40.86
C ASP A 30 16.79 12.18 39.47
N PHE A 31 15.52 12.45 39.17
CA PHE A 31 15.11 13.16 37.95
C PHE A 31 15.06 14.67 38.18
N ASP A 32 16.11 15.40 37.76
CA ASP A 32 16.14 16.86 37.77
C ASP A 32 15.75 17.44 36.41
N TYR A 33 14.55 18.01 36.35
CA TYR A 33 13.89 18.50 35.15
C TYR A 33 14.38 19.89 34.72
N ALA A 34 14.88 20.71 35.64
CA ALA A 34 15.18 22.12 35.39
C ALA A 34 16.33 22.36 34.38
N PRO A 35 17.43 21.57 34.37
CA PRO A 35 18.52 21.74 33.40
C PRO A 35 18.13 21.38 31.96
N LEU A 36 17.18 20.43 31.79
CA LEU A 36 16.73 19.97 30.48
C LEU A 36 15.84 21.00 29.77
N VAL A 37 15.03 21.73 30.53
CA VAL A 37 14.21 22.83 30.00
C VAL A 37 15.07 24.04 29.62
N GLN A 38 16.11 24.36 30.41
CA GLN A 38 17.03 25.46 30.06
C GLN A 38 17.84 25.18 28.78
N ARG A 39 18.21 23.92 28.51
CA ARG A 39 18.88 23.56 27.24
C ARG A 39 17.95 23.64 26.02
N ALA A 40 16.65 23.35 26.20
CA ALA A 40 15.68 23.44 25.12
C ALA A 40 15.43 24.91 24.68
N VAL A 41 15.35 25.83 25.64
CA VAL A 41 15.11 27.27 25.35
C VAL A 41 16.34 27.96 24.73
N ALA A 42 17.55 27.45 24.99
CA ALA A 42 18.77 28.00 24.38
C ALA A 42 18.92 27.64 22.89
N CYS A 43 18.47 26.45 22.48
CA CYS A 43 18.52 26.05 21.06
C CYS A 43 17.52 26.80 20.17
N GLU A 44 16.39 27.26 20.71
CA GLU A 44 15.38 28.01 19.93
C GLU A 44 15.82 29.45 19.59
N ARG A 45 16.91 29.96 20.18
CA ARG A 45 17.39 31.33 19.94
C ARG A 45 18.45 31.46 18.83
N ASP A 46 19.05 30.36 18.40
CA ASP A 46 20.10 30.37 17.36
C ASP A 46 19.53 30.20 15.93
N ASP A 47 18.23 29.93 15.78
CA ASP A 47 17.56 29.74 14.47
C ASP A 47 16.90 31.02 13.91
N GLU A 48 17.04 32.18 14.58
CA GLU A 48 16.61 33.50 14.07
C GLU A 48 17.82 34.31 13.56
N VAL A 49 18.40 33.89 12.43
CA VAL A 49 19.21 34.80 11.59
C VAL A 49 18.78 34.63 10.13
N ASP A 50 18.06 35.63 9.64
CA ASP A 50 17.67 35.84 8.25
C ASP A 50 18.88 35.90 7.31
N HIS A 51 18.81 35.20 6.18
CA HIS A 51 19.50 35.65 4.96
C HIS A 51 18.62 35.46 3.71
N GLU A 52 18.31 36.61 3.11
CA GLU A 52 17.54 36.84 1.88
C GLU A 52 18.23 36.30 0.61
N GLU A 53 17.41 36.11 -0.42
CA GLU A 53 17.73 35.62 -1.77
C GLU A 53 18.78 36.46 -2.53
N GLY A 54 19.49 35.81 -3.46
CA GLY A 54 20.24 36.47 -4.52
C GLY A 54 20.70 35.52 -5.63
N ASP A 55 19.94 35.47 -6.73
CA ASP A 55 20.35 34.93 -8.04
C ASP A 55 21.62 35.64 -8.55
N GLN A 56 22.58 34.87 -9.10
CA GLN A 56 23.47 35.34 -10.18
C GLN A 56 24.23 34.21 -10.89
N ASP A 57 24.45 34.45 -12.18
CA ASP A 57 24.91 33.56 -13.26
C ASP A 57 26.36 33.00 -13.15
N ASP A 58 26.57 31.87 -13.85
CA ASP A 58 27.84 31.22 -14.27
C ASP A 58 28.79 32.22 -15.00
N PRO A 59 30.15 32.11 -15.03
CA PRO A 59 30.87 30.96 -15.65
C PRO A 59 32.36 30.65 -15.24
N LEU A 60 32.80 29.42 -15.56
CA LEU A 60 34.14 28.98 -16.04
C LEU A 60 35.45 29.07 -15.20
N ASN A 61 36.28 28.02 -15.42
CA ASN A 61 37.75 27.87 -15.29
C ASN A 61 38.37 27.27 -14.00
N ALA A 62 38.71 25.98 -14.11
CA ALA A 62 40.06 25.39 -14.17
C ALA A 62 41.12 25.62 -13.07
N VAL A 63 41.90 24.53 -12.90
CA VAL A 63 43.33 24.39 -12.52
C VAL A 63 43.63 24.06 -11.04
N ASP A 64 44.17 22.82 -10.85
CA ASP A 64 45.26 22.33 -9.96
C ASP A 64 45.27 22.70 -8.46
N ASP A 65 45.84 21.98 -7.50
CA ASP A 65 46.52 20.69 -7.25
C ASP A 65 46.72 20.68 -5.70
N GLU A 66 47.29 19.60 -5.16
CA GLU A 66 47.84 19.43 -3.80
C GLU A 66 46.95 18.72 -2.76
N SER A 67 47.06 17.40 -2.79
CA SER A 67 47.20 16.56 -1.59
C SER A 67 48.48 16.93 -0.81
N PRO A 68 48.56 16.68 0.52
CA PRO A 68 49.19 15.41 0.92
C PRO A 68 48.69 14.76 2.24
N THR A 69 48.70 13.42 2.18
CA THR A 69 49.16 12.43 3.19
C THR A 69 48.68 12.47 4.64
N ALA A 70 48.01 11.39 5.07
CA ALA A 70 48.51 10.52 6.14
C ALA A 70 47.79 9.16 6.15
N GLU A 71 48.59 8.12 6.30
CA GLU A 71 48.33 6.68 6.11
C GLU A 71 47.64 5.96 7.30
N PRO A 72 47.26 4.67 7.11
CA PRO A 72 46.25 3.95 7.88
C PRO A 72 46.83 3.01 8.96
N ASN A 73 45.99 2.58 9.90
CA ASN A 73 46.30 1.45 10.77
C ASN A 73 45.46 0.22 10.38
N ALA A 74 46.19 -0.83 10.01
CA ALA A 74 45.74 -2.19 9.78
C ALA A 74 45.49 -2.93 11.10
N PHE A 75 44.61 -3.94 11.07
CA PHE A 75 44.82 -5.24 11.74
C PHE A 75 43.90 -6.31 11.12
N ASP A 76 44.53 -7.17 10.32
CA ASP A 76 44.36 -8.61 10.02
C ASP A 76 43.00 -9.29 10.31
N ALA A 77 42.30 -9.86 9.32
CA ALA A 77 42.59 -11.03 8.46
C ALA A 77 42.20 -12.38 9.09
N VAL A 78 41.18 -13.01 8.50
CA VAL A 78 41.05 -14.47 8.37
C VAL A 78 40.38 -14.75 7.03
N ASP A 79 41.20 -15.26 6.10
CA ASP A 79 40.84 -15.76 4.79
C ASP A 79 40.21 -17.16 4.89
N GLU A 80 39.07 -17.37 4.22
CA GLU A 80 38.70 -18.66 3.66
C GLU A 80 38.44 -18.48 2.16
N GLU A 81 39.37 -19.03 1.36
CA GLU A 81 39.31 -19.08 -0.10
C GLU A 81 38.11 -19.91 -0.59
N TYR A 82 37.31 -19.35 -1.49
CA TYR A 82 36.42 -20.10 -2.38
C TYR A 82 36.84 -19.91 -3.83
N PRO A 83 36.83 -20.98 -4.65
CA PRO A 83 37.30 -20.93 -6.03
C PRO A 83 36.38 -20.09 -6.94
N PRO A 84 36.93 -19.47 -8.00
CA PRO A 84 36.17 -18.61 -8.90
C PRO A 84 35.14 -19.41 -9.73
N PRO A 85 34.02 -18.78 -10.11
CA PRO A 85 32.97 -19.43 -10.90
C PRO A 85 33.45 -19.75 -12.33
N PRO A 86 32.94 -20.83 -12.95
CA PRO A 86 33.32 -21.22 -14.30
C PRO A 86 32.82 -20.22 -15.36
N PRO A 87 33.55 -20.04 -16.48
CA PRO A 87 33.19 -19.12 -17.54
C PRO A 87 31.95 -19.60 -18.32
N PRO A 88 31.20 -18.66 -18.95
CA PRO A 88 30.04 -18.99 -19.77
C PRO A 88 30.43 -19.81 -21.02
N PRO A 89 29.53 -20.65 -21.55
CA PRO A 89 29.80 -21.47 -22.73
C PRO A 89 29.98 -20.60 -24.00
N PRO A 90 30.79 -21.05 -24.97
CA PRO A 90 31.14 -20.28 -26.15
C PRO A 90 29.96 -20.12 -27.13
N HIS A 91 29.92 -18.95 -27.77
CA HIS A 91 29.11 -18.69 -28.96
C HIS A 91 29.59 -19.54 -30.13
N ASP A 92 28.66 -20.24 -30.76
CA ASP A 92 28.89 -20.93 -32.03
C ASP A 92 28.68 -19.95 -33.19
N PRO A 93 29.66 -19.75 -34.10
CA PRO A 93 29.48 -19.01 -35.33
C PRO A 93 29.04 -19.96 -36.46
N LEU A 94 28.52 -19.37 -37.54
CA LEU A 94 28.25 -19.94 -38.88
C LEU A 94 26.77 -20.20 -39.20
N ASN A 95 26.24 -19.36 -40.09
CA ASN A 95 25.86 -19.82 -41.44
C ASN A 95 25.70 -18.59 -42.36
N ASP A 96 26.79 -18.25 -43.04
CA ASP A 96 26.71 -17.68 -44.39
C ASP A 96 26.42 -18.84 -45.34
N VAL A 97 25.37 -18.70 -46.16
CA VAL A 97 25.22 -19.44 -47.40
C VAL A 97 24.84 -18.44 -48.47
N ASP A 98 25.83 -18.09 -49.29
CA ASP A 98 25.65 -17.52 -50.62
C ASP A 98 24.85 -18.49 -51.50
N ASP A 99 23.89 -17.98 -52.26
CA ASP A 99 23.55 -18.58 -53.55
C ASP A 99 23.30 -17.47 -54.57
N ASP A 100 23.90 -17.69 -55.74
CA ASP A 100 24.32 -16.69 -56.71
C ASP A 100 23.52 -16.87 -58.01
N ASN A 101 22.95 -15.76 -58.50
CA ASN A 101 22.70 -15.43 -59.92
C ASN A 101 21.53 -16.11 -60.71
N PRO A 102 21.13 -15.66 -61.95
CA PRO A 102 21.31 -14.37 -62.66
C PRO A 102 20.08 -13.78 -63.43
N HIS A 103 20.07 -12.42 -63.54
CA HIS A 103 19.76 -11.54 -64.72
C HIS A 103 18.31 -11.40 -65.32
N PRO A 104 17.99 -10.31 -66.10
CA PRO A 104 18.87 -9.30 -66.71
C PRO A 104 18.49 -7.80 -66.56
N LYS A 105 19.52 -6.95 -66.77
CA LYS A 105 19.50 -5.48 -66.83
C LYS A 105 18.99 -4.96 -68.19
N LYS A 106 18.26 -3.84 -68.18
CA LYS A 106 18.15 -2.92 -69.33
C LYS A 106 18.48 -1.49 -68.92
N HIS A 107 19.41 -0.91 -69.66
CA HIS A 107 19.89 0.48 -69.60
C HIS A 107 18.77 1.51 -69.89
N ARG A 108 18.87 2.71 -69.31
CA ARG A 108 18.88 3.99 -70.07
C ARG A 108 19.24 5.22 -69.22
N ARG A 109 20.38 5.82 -69.61
CA ARG A 109 20.78 7.24 -69.73
C ARG A 109 20.15 8.34 -68.87
N ALA A 110 21.07 9.18 -68.35
CA ALA A 110 20.87 10.42 -67.61
C ALA A 110 20.55 11.65 -68.49
N SER A 111 19.85 12.64 -67.89
CA SER A 111 19.94 14.12 -68.02
C SER A 111 18.83 14.78 -67.16
N PRO A 112 18.89 16.08 -66.81
CA PRO A 112 19.85 16.78 -65.97
C PRO A 112 19.22 17.34 -64.66
N SER A 113 20.11 17.70 -63.72
CA SER A 113 19.82 18.29 -62.41
C SER A 113 18.92 19.53 -62.46
N ARG A 114 17.75 19.45 -61.81
CA ARG A 114 16.91 20.60 -61.44
C ARG A 114 17.02 20.81 -59.93
N LYS A 115 17.61 21.94 -59.52
CA LYS A 115 17.70 22.39 -58.13
C LYS A 115 16.30 22.43 -57.51
N LEU A 116 16.05 21.59 -56.51
CA LEU A 116 14.90 21.68 -55.61
C LEU A 116 15.40 22.30 -54.29
N SER A 117 14.80 23.43 -53.95
CA SER A 117 15.05 24.22 -52.75
C SER A 117 14.80 23.42 -51.47
N PRO A 118 15.45 23.76 -50.33
CA PRO A 118 15.18 23.09 -49.06
C PRO A 118 13.75 23.38 -48.60
N ALA A 119 13.04 22.34 -48.15
CA ALA A 119 11.78 22.49 -47.46
C ALA A 119 11.98 23.32 -46.16
N PRO A 120 11.07 24.25 -45.82
CA PRO A 120 11.22 25.03 -44.60
C PRO A 120 11.02 24.13 -43.37
N LEU A 121 11.98 24.21 -42.44
CA LEU A 121 11.86 23.69 -41.08
C LEU A 121 10.57 24.25 -40.46
N ARG A 122 9.64 23.37 -40.05
CA ARG A 122 8.49 23.76 -39.23
C ARG A 122 9.01 24.35 -37.91
N PRO A 123 8.63 25.59 -37.53
CA PRO A 123 8.90 26.08 -36.20
C PRO A 123 8.06 25.26 -35.21
N THR A 124 8.70 24.62 -34.24
CA THR A 124 8.03 24.22 -33.00
C THR A 124 7.62 25.49 -32.28
N LEU A 125 6.40 25.95 -32.52
CA LEU A 125 5.82 27.10 -31.82
C LEU A 125 5.74 26.76 -30.33
N ALA A 126 6.49 27.49 -29.51
CA ALA A 126 6.30 27.50 -28.08
C ALA A 126 4.82 27.83 -27.78
N PRO A 127 4.17 27.15 -26.81
CA PRO A 127 2.78 27.41 -26.50
C PRO A 127 2.60 28.89 -26.15
N THR A 128 1.66 29.54 -26.80
CA THR A 128 1.32 30.94 -26.53
C THR A 128 1.02 31.11 -25.03
N ARG A 129 1.38 32.25 -24.43
CA ARG A 129 1.15 32.51 -22.98
C ARG A 129 -0.31 32.23 -22.55
N SER A 130 -1.28 32.38 -23.46
CA SER A 130 -2.69 32.04 -23.21
C SER A 130 -2.98 30.54 -23.15
N ALA A 131 -2.31 29.71 -23.96
CA ALA A 131 -2.44 28.26 -23.93
C ALA A 131 -1.81 27.65 -22.66
N ALA A 132 -0.65 28.18 -22.24
CA ALA A 132 -0.01 27.81 -20.98
C ALA A 132 -0.88 28.18 -19.77
N ALA A 133 -1.42 29.41 -19.73
CA ALA A 133 -2.35 29.85 -18.68
C ALA A 133 -3.65 29.02 -18.67
N ALA A 134 -4.19 28.65 -19.84
CA ALA A 134 -5.37 27.79 -19.94
C ALA A 134 -5.08 26.33 -19.53
N HIS A 135 -3.84 25.85 -19.72
CA HIS A 135 -3.41 24.54 -19.25
C HIS A 135 -3.28 24.53 -17.73
N GLU A 136 -2.61 25.53 -17.15
CA GLU A 136 -2.48 25.67 -15.69
C GLU A 136 -3.85 25.87 -15.02
N ARG A 137 -4.75 26.67 -15.58
CA ARG A 137 -6.12 26.78 -15.06
C ARG A 137 -6.86 25.45 -15.08
N ARG A 138 -6.69 24.64 -16.14
CA ARG A 138 -7.28 23.30 -16.24
C ARG A 138 -6.63 22.33 -15.24
N LYS A 139 -5.32 22.39 -15.04
CA LYS A 139 -4.57 21.60 -14.05
C LYS A 139 -5.01 21.92 -12.63
N THR A 140 -5.10 23.20 -12.27
CA THR A 140 -5.61 23.67 -10.98
C THR A 140 -7.07 23.27 -10.77
N LYS A 141 -7.94 23.41 -11.78
CA LYS A 141 -9.33 22.94 -11.72
C LYS A 141 -9.41 21.42 -11.52
N ARG A 142 -8.57 20.63 -12.20
CA ARG A 142 -8.48 19.18 -12.01
C ARG A 142 -7.97 18.80 -10.63
N LYS A 143 -6.96 19.52 -10.10
CA LYS A 143 -6.43 19.33 -8.75
C LYS A 143 -7.50 19.62 -7.69
N LYS A 144 -8.24 20.72 -7.83
CA LYS A 144 -9.37 21.08 -6.96
C LYS A 144 -10.51 20.05 -7.05
N ALA A 145 -10.92 19.67 -8.26
CA ALA A 145 -11.94 18.65 -8.45
C ALA A 145 -11.52 17.28 -7.91
N LYS A 146 -10.24 16.89 -8.02
CA LYS A 146 -9.71 15.68 -7.38
C LYS A 146 -9.72 15.79 -5.85
N ALA A 147 -9.46 16.96 -5.29
CA ALA A 147 -9.54 17.17 -3.86
C ALA A 147 -11.00 17.11 -3.34
N GLU A 148 -11.96 17.63 -4.10
CA GLU A 148 -13.38 17.70 -3.71
C GLU A 148 -14.17 16.42 -4.01
N LEU A 149 -13.97 15.86 -5.22
CA LEU A 149 -14.77 14.75 -5.75
C LEU A 149 -13.98 13.43 -5.79
N GLY A 150 -12.69 13.45 -5.41
CA GLY A 150 -11.73 12.35 -5.54
C GLY A 150 -11.44 11.94 -6.99
N HIS A 151 -10.81 10.78 -7.16
CA HIS A 151 -10.59 10.24 -8.50
C HIS A 151 -11.91 9.90 -9.19
N LYS A 152 -12.10 10.39 -10.42
CA LYS A 152 -13.14 9.95 -11.35
C LYS A 152 -12.43 9.40 -12.59
N PRO A 153 -12.53 8.10 -12.89
CA PRO A 153 -11.86 7.55 -14.06
C PRO A 153 -12.44 8.14 -15.33
N SER A 154 -11.57 8.43 -16.30
CA SER A 154 -12.01 8.88 -17.62
C SER A 154 -12.41 7.67 -18.48
N ALA A 155 -13.25 7.87 -19.50
CA ALA A 155 -13.57 6.81 -20.45
C ALA A 155 -12.31 6.21 -21.12
N SER A 156 -11.28 7.02 -21.35
CA SER A 156 -9.98 6.53 -21.85
C SER A 156 -9.27 5.63 -20.84
N THR A 157 -9.37 5.94 -19.55
CA THR A 157 -8.80 5.13 -18.46
C THR A 157 -9.52 3.78 -18.38
N MET A 158 -10.85 3.78 -18.48
CA MET A 158 -11.63 2.54 -18.51
C MET A 158 -11.23 1.66 -19.70
N ARG A 159 -11.17 2.23 -20.91
CA ARG A 159 -10.73 1.50 -22.11
C ARG A 159 -9.31 0.95 -22.02
N ALA A 160 -8.41 1.65 -21.34
CA ALA A 160 -7.01 1.22 -21.21
C ALA A 160 -6.79 0.14 -20.14
N HIS A 161 -7.61 0.11 -19.08
CA HIS A 161 -7.32 -0.74 -17.91
C HIS A 161 -8.42 -1.73 -17.55
N VAL A 162 -9.68 -1.46 -17.88
CA VAL A 162 -10.82 -2.34 -17.57
C VAL A 162 -11.16 -3.23 -18.76
N HIS A 163 -11.29 -2.66 -19.96
CA HIS A 163 -11.66 -3.43 -21.17
C HIS A 163 -10.65 -4.54 -21.53
N PRO A 164 -9.32 -4.35 -21.43
CA PRO A 164 -8.36 -5.41 -21.72
C PRO A 164 -8.05 -6.29 -20.51
N ALA A 165 -8.72 -6.10 -19.36
CA ALA A 165 -8.42 -6.85 -18.15
C ALA A 165 -8.77 -8.33 -18.31
N SER A 166 -7.91 -9.20 -17.77
CA SER A 166 -8.11 -10.65 -17.82
C SER A 166 -8.64 -11.16 -16.48
N PRO A 167 -9.95 -11.49 -16.37
CA PRO A 167 -10.53 -11.92 -15.11
C PRO A 167 -10.01 -13.28 -14.64
N LEU A 168 -10.00 -13.45 -13.32
CA LEU A 168 -9.74 -14.70 -12.62
C LEU A 168 -11.04 -15.17 -11.98
N GLU A 169 -11.64 -16.21 -12.56
CA GLU A 169 -12.87 -16.81 -12.04
C GLU A 169 -12.59 -17.60 -10.76
N SER A 170 -13.51 -17.53 -9.80
CA SER A 170 -13.45 -18.31 -8.56
C SER A 170 -14.79 -18.93 -8.22
N ALA A 171 -14.76 -20.14 -7.65
CA ALA A 171 -15.95 -20.78 -7.09
C ALA A 171 -16.37 -20.18 -5.72
N LEU A 172 -15.64 -19.20 -5.19
CA LEU A 172 -15.95 -18.57 -3.91
C LEU A 172 -17.35 -17.96 -3.91
N ASP A 173 -18.12 -18.20 -2.85
CA ASP A 173 -19.32 -17.43 -2.55
C ASP A 173 -18.96 -16.28 -1.62
N ALA A 174 -18.96 -15.05 -2.12
CA ALA A 174 -18.67 -13.90 -1.27
C ALA A 174 -19.70 -13.77 -0.12
N SER A 175 -20.96 -14.17 -0.34
CA SER A 175 -22.00 -14.09 0.69
C SER A 175 -21.72 -14.97 1.91
N ALA A 176 -20.95 -16.06 1.73
CA ALA A 176 -20.59 -16.99 2.78
C ALA A 176 -19.34 -16.58 3.59
N LEU A 177 -18.67 -15.48 3.21
CA LEU A 177 -17.47 -15.03 3.92
C LEU A 177 -17.76 -14.60 5.36
N PRO A 178 -16.80 -14.80 6.29
CA PRO A 178 -17.05 -14.67 7.72
C PRO A 178 -17.14 -13.23 8.20
N THR A 179 -18.36 -12.73 8.45
CA THR A 179 -18.61 -11.36 8.96
C THR A 179 -19.25 -11.34 10.35
N THR A 180 -18.96 -10.33 11.17
CA THR A 180 -19.73 -10.11 12.39
C THR A 180 -21.14 -9.65 12.05
N PHE A 181 -22.08 -9.75 12.99
CA PHE A 181 -23.38 -9.11 12.84
C PHE A 181 -23.21 -7.61 12.51
N GLY A 182 -23.91 -7.13 11.47
CA GLY A 182 -23.75 -5.78 10.94
C GLY A 182 -22.53 -5.53 10.04
N ALA A 183 -21.70 -6.54 9.75
CA ALA A 183 -20.62 -6.49 8.74
C ALA A 183 -19.62 -5.31 8.83
N TYR A 184 -19.47 -4.68 10.00
CA TYR A 184 -18.41 -3.70 10.25
C TYR A 184 -17.06 -4.34 10.58
N ALA A 185 -17.01 -5.65 10.73
CA ALA A 185 -15.83 -6.42 11.04
C ALA A 185 -16.01 -7.84 10.50
N ALA A 186 -14.92 -8.57 10.38
CA ALA A 186 -14.96 -10.01 10.10
C ALA A 186 -14.94 -10.83 11.39
N LYS A 187 -15.40 -12.08 11.32
CA LYS A 187 -15.27 -13.00 12.45
C LYS A 187 -13.80 -13.38 12.63
N LEU A 188 -13.39 -13.55 13.89
CA LEU A 188 -12.12 -14.19 14.22
C LEU A 188 -12.12 -15.63 13.71
N GLU A 189 -11.04 -16.02 13.04
CA GLU A 189 -10.75 -17.42 12.74
C GLU A 189 -10.72 -18.23 14.06
N ASP A 190 -11.23 -19.46 14.03
CA ASP A 190 -11.25 -20.31 15.22
C ASP A 190 -9.83 -20.74 15.66
N ALA A 191 -9.72 -21.29 16.86
CA ALA A 191 -8.44 -21.71 17.43
C ALA A 191 -7.76 -22.88 16.67
N ARG A 192 -8.44 -23.55 15.72
CA ARG A 192 -7.87 -24.61 14.88
C ARG A 192 -7.26 -24.01 13.62
N GLU A 193 -7.93 -23.05 13.00
CA GLU A 193 -7.42 -22.27 11.86
C GLU A 193 -6.19 -21.42 12.23
N GLN A 194 -6.09 -21.01 13.50
CA GLN A 194 -4.94 -20.29 14.03
C GLN A 194 -3.66 -21.14 14.20
N ARG A 195 -3.76 -22.47 14.36
CA ARG A 195 -2.60 -23.36 14.64
C ARG A 195 -1.63 -23.50 13.46
N GLY A 196 -2.05 -23.17 12.24
CA GLY A 196 -1.22 -23.24 11.03
C GLY A 196 -0.54 -21.93 10.63
N ARG A 197 -0.69 -20.85 11.42
CA ARG A 197 -0.30 -19.49 11.01
C ARG A 197 1.20 -19.29 10.82
N THR A 198 2.03 -19.94 11.63
CA THR A 198 3.49 -19.69 11.67
C THR A 198 4.28 -20.62 10.75
N VAL A 199 3.61 -21.45 9.95
CA VAL A 199 4.28 -22.45 9.11
C VAL A 199 4.48 -21.88 7.71
N TRP A 200 5.74 -21.77 7.30
CA TRP A 200 6.09 -21.51 5.90
C TRP A 200 5.71 -22.70 5.02
N ARG A 201 5.24 -22.42 3.80
CA ARG A 201 4.81 -23.42 2.82
C ARG A 201 5.47 -23.14 1.48
N SER A 202 5.99 -24.19 0.85
CA SER A 202 6.49 -24.11 -0.52
C SER A 202 5.33 -23.99 -1.52
N LEU A 203 5.64 -23.54 -2.73
CA LEU A 203 4.66 -23.53 -3.82
C LEU A 203 4.11 -24.93 -4.12
N LEU A 204 4.95 -25.97 -3.96
CA LEU A 204 4.55 -27.37 -4.11
C LEU A 204 3.53 -27.81 -3.04
N ASP A 205 3.68 -27.38 -1.78
CA ASP A 205 2.67 -27.66 -0.74
C ASP A 205 1.34 -26.97 -1.07
N PHE A 206 1.36 -25.77 -1.65
CA PHE A 206 0.15 -25.09 -2.08
C PHE A 206 -0.55 -25.80 -3.24
N THR A 207 0.18 -26.18 -4.30
CA THR A 207 -0.42 -26.90 -5.43
C THR A 207 -0.97 -28.27 -5.00
N ALA A 208 -0.26 -29.00 -4.14
CA ALA A 208 -0.74 -30.25 -3.54
C ALA A 208 -2.04 -30.08 -2.72
N ARG A 209 -2.32 -28.86 -2.23
CA ARG A 209 -3.55 -28.48 -1.51
C ARG A 209 -4.63 -27.89 -2.40
N GLY A 210 -4.46 -27.98 -3.73
CA GLY A 210 -5.41 -27.50 -4.72
C GLY A 210 -5.39 -25.99 -4.94
N PHE A 211 -4.29 -25.30 -4.60
CA PHE A 211 -4.13 -23.90 -4.96
C PHE A 211 -3.62 -23.77 -6.40
N SER A 212 -4.10 -22.74 -7.09
CA SER A 212 -3.61 -22.34 -8.41
C SER A 212 -2.50 -21.31 -8.27
N ILE A 213 -1.38 -21.55 -8.95
CA ILE A 213 -0.32 -20.55 -9.09
C ILE A 213 -0.69 -19.58 -10.22
N ILE A 214 -0.81 -18.31 -9.91
CA ILE A 214 -1.15 -17.24 -10.84
C ILE A 214 0.12 -16.49 -11.19
N LYS A 215 0.58 -16.69 -12.43
CA LYS A 215 1.63 -15.87 -13.02
C LYS A 215 1.09 -14.48 -13.29
N TRP A 216 1.84 -13.47 -12.86
CA TRP A 216 1.41 -12.09 -12.98
C TRP A 216 2.58 -11.14 -13.17
N ASP A 217 2.53 -10.37 -14.25
CA ASP A 217 3.55 -9.37 -14.59
C ASP A 217 3.56 -8.16 -13.64
N GLY A 218 2.51 -8.00 -12.83
CA GLY A 218 2.36 -6.85 -11.93
C GLY A 218 2.05 -5.55 -12.65
N ILE A 219 1.72 -5.58 -13.95
CA ILE A 219 1.38 -4.43 -14.79
C ILE A 219 -0.10 -4.49 -15.19
N HIS A 220 -0.53 -5.58 -15.80
CA HIS A 220 -1.87 -5.68 -16.38
C HIS A 220 -2.90 -6.07 -15.32
N PRO A 221 -4.03 -5.36 -15.22
CA PRO A 221 -5.05 -5.67 -14.23
C PRO A 221 -5.70 -7.04 -14.43
N ARG A 222 -5.91 -7.76 -13.34
CA ARG A 222 -6.65 -9.03 -13.31
C ARG A 222 -7.69 -9.00 -12.17
N PRO A 223 -8.96 -8.66 -12.46
CA PRO A 223 -10.02 -8.73 -11.45
C PRO A 223 -10.29 -10.18 -11.07
N ILE A 224 -10.57 -10.43 -9.79
CA ILE A 224 -10.93 -11.75 -9.27
C ILE A 224 -12.44 -11.74 -9.01
N LEU A 225 -13.15 -12.67 -9.64
CA LEU A 225 -14.61 -12.74 -9.58
C LEU A 225 -15.06 -13.80 -8.57
N ASP A 226 -16.12 -13.52 -7.82
CA ASP A 226 -16.86 -14.55 -7.09
C ASP A 226 -17.74 -15.37 -8.04
N ARG A 227 -18.36 -16.44 -7.53
CA ARG A 227 -19.27 -17.29 -8.31
C ARG A 227 -20.47 -16.57 -8.93
N ASN A 228 -20.76 -15.35 -8.49
CA ASN A 228 -21.87 -14.52 -8.97
C ASN A 228 -21.38 -13.40 -9.92
N GLY A 229 -20.12 -13.43 -10.35
CA GLY A 229 -19.52 -12.44 -11.24
C GLY A 229 -19.16 -11.12 -10.58
N ARG A 230 -19.21 -11.01 -9.24
CA ARG A 230 -18.81 -9.80 -8.51
C ARG A 230 -17.29 -9.74 -8.43
N ILE A 231 -16.72 -8.57 -8.74
CA ILE A 231 -15.30 -8.30 -8.53
C ILE A 231 -15.09 -8.18 -7.03
N ILE A 232 -14.50 -9.20 -6.42
CA ILE A 232 -14.24 -9.26 -4.98
C ILE A 232 -12.86 -8.76 -4.61
N ALA A 233 -11.90 -8.85 -5.52
CA ALA A 233 -10.55 -8.34 -5.37
C ALA A 233 -10.00 -8.03 -6.77
N VAL A 234 -8.92 -7.25 -6.84
CA VAL A 234 -8.26 -6.98 -8.12
C VAL A 234 -6.75 -6.93 -7.95
N LEU A 235 -6.05 -7.72 -8.77
CA LEU A 235 -4.64 -7.54 -9.03
C LEU A 235 -4.53 -6.30 -9.93
N ALA A 236 -4.43 -5.11 -9.35
CA ALA A 236 -4.60 -3.83 -10.06
C ALA A 236 -3.35 -3.43 -10.87
N GLY A 237 -2.22 -4.05 -10.58
CA GLY A 237 -0.97 -3.87 -11.32
C GLY A 237 -0.27 -2.59 -10.89
N GLN A 238 0.32 -1.90 -11.86
CA GLN A 238 0.92 -0.61 -11.65
C GLN A 238 0.92 0.18 -12.97
N PRO A 239 0.99 1.51 -12.93
CA PRO A 239 1.20 2.30 -14.13
C PRO A 239 2.51 1.88 -14.83
N ASP A 240 2.42 1.48 -16.10
CA ASP A 240 3.60 1.23 -16.94
C ASP A 240 4.22 2.56 -17.38
N HIS A 241 4.89 3.22 -16.44
CA HIS A 241 5.50 4.52 -16.66
C HIS A 241 6.80 4.64 -15.87
N ALA A 242 7.85 5.16 -16.51
CA ALA A 242 9.18 5.28 -15.92
C ALA A 242 9.16 6.07 -14.58
N GLU A 243 8.40 7.18 -14.53
CA GLU A 243 8.26 7.94 -13.29
C GLU A 243 7.56 7.20 -12.15
N TYR A 244 6.64 6.27 -12.46
CA TYR A 244 6.01 5.48 -11.41
C TYR A 244 6.99 4.45 -10.86
N ARG A 245 7.77 3.80 -11.74
CA ARG A 245 8.88 2.92 -11.32
C ARG A 245 9.90 3.65 -10.46
N ALA A 246 10.34 4.85 -10.88
CA ALA A 246 11.25 5.67 -10.08
C ALA A 246 10.66 6.03 -8.70
N ALA A 247 9.35 6.28 -8.63
CA ALA A 247 8.66 6.55 -7.37
C ALA A 247 8.60 5.31 -6.45
N THR A 248 8.35 4.11 -6.99
CA THR A 248 8.35 2.87 -6.20
C THR A 248 9.76 2.47 -5.76
N ASP A 249 10.77 2.72 -6.60
CA ASP A 249 12.18 2.54 -6.24
C ASP A 249 12.62 3.47 -5.11
N ALA A 250 12.24 4.76 -5.18
CA ALA A 250 12.51 5.73 -4.13
C ALA A 250 11.79 5.38 -2.82
N ALA A 251 10.53 4.95 -2.89
CA ALA A 251 9.78 4.48 -1.73
C ALA A 251 10.43 3.24 -1.10
N PHE A 252 10.86 2.28 -1.92
CA PHE A 252 11.59 1.10 -1.45
C PHE A 252 12.91 1.50 -0.79
N ALA A 253 13.70 2.37 -1.41
CA ALA A 253 14.97 2.83 -0.86
C ALA A 253 14.79 3.50 0.51
N ALA A 254 13.78 4.35 0.66
CA ALA A 254 13.45 5.00 1.94
C ALA A 254 13.05 3.99 3.01
N MET A 255 12.11 3.08 2.72
CA MET A 255 11.68 2.05 3.67
C MET A 255 12.81 1.07 4.03
N ARG A 256 13.66 0.74 3.06
CA ARG A 256 14.85 -0.11 3.26
C ARG A 256 15.87 0.59 4.15
N ASN A 257 16.13 1.88 3.92
CA ASN A 257 17.03 2.68 4.76
C ASN A 257 16.51 2.74 6.19
N ALA A 258 15.24 3.10 6.38
CA ALA A 258 14.59 3.10 7.69
C ALA A 258 14.67 1.73 8.39
N SER A 259 14.54 0.63 7.64
CA SER A 259 14.69 -0.74 8.17
C SER A 259 16.10 -1.01 8.72
N LYS A 260 17.13 -0.32 8.23
CA LYS A 260 18.53 -0.46 8.67
C LYS A 260 18.88 0.49 9.81
N THR A 261 18.39 1.72 9.76
CA THR A 261 18.79 2.79 10.67
C THR A 261 17.90 2.87 11.92
N THR A 262 16.67 2.38 11.85
CA THR A 262 15.73 2.45 12.98
C THR A 262 15.87 1.24 13.90
N HIS A 263 16.07 1.50 15.19
CA HIS A 263 16.02 0.46 16.21
C HIS A 263 14.56 0.09 16.56
N PHE A 264 14.03 -0.95 15.93
CA PHE A 264 12.73 -1.50 16.28
C PHE A 264 12.82 -2.46 17.47
N SER A 265 11.95 -2.28 18.47
CA SER A 265 11.87 -3.16 19.63
C SER A 265 11.46 -4.59 19.25
N ALA A 266 11.79 -5.56 20.11
CA ALA A 266 11.40 -6.95 19.89
C ALA A 266 9.87 -7.12 19.87
N GLU A 267 9.13 -6.36 20.69
CA GLU A 267 7.66 -6.35 20.69
C GLU A 267 7.11 -5.84 19.36
N MET A 268 7.70 -4.78 18.80
CA MET A 268 7.30 -4.25 17.48
C MET A 268 7.54 -5.26 16.36
N LYS A 269 8.62 -6.07 16.45
CA LYS A 269 8.98 -7.07 15.44
C LYS A 269 8.18 -8.36 15.54
N LYS A 270 7.51 -8.66 16.66
CA LYS A 270 6.82 -9.94 16.87
C LYS A 270 5.34 -9.71 17.11
N HIS A 271 4.54 -9.94 16.07
CA HIS A 271 3.09 -9.80 16.15
C HIS A 271 2.34 -10.92 15.44
N ARG A 272 1.02 -10.96 15.62
CA ARG A 272 0.12 -12.02 15.08
C ARG A 272 0.17 -12.24 13.56
N ARG A 273 0.78 -11.32 12.81
CA ARG A 273 0.84 -11.36 11.34
C ARG A 273 2.23 -11.73 10.81
N GLY A 274 3.27 -11.76 11.64
CA GLY A 274 4.62 -12.04 11.17
C GLY A 274 5.71 -11.59 12.12
N LEU A 275 6.95 -11.76 11.67
CA LEU A 275 8.18 -11.41 12.38
C LEU A 275 8.89 -10.23 11.70
N PHE A 276 8.25 -9.07 11.73
CA PHE A 276 8.75 -7.83 11.14
C PHE A 276 8.17 -6.61 11.87
N ALA A 277 8.74 -5.42 11.67
CA ALA A 277 8.24 -4.21 12.33
C ALA A 277 7.09 -3.58 11.53
N ALA A 278 5.97 -3.25 12.18
CA ALA A 278 4.79 -2.70 11.52
C ALA A 278 4.34 -1.38 12.17
N VAL A 279 4.67 -0.26 11.54
CA VAL A 279 4.27 1.06 12.02
C VAL A 279 2.96 1.45 11.34
N ASN A 280 1.90 1.64 12.15
CA ASN A 280 0.58 2.07 11.65
C ASN A 280 0.36 3.55 11.96
N VAL A 281 -0.14 4.30 10.99
CA VAL A 281 -0.46 5.72 11.12
C VAL A 281 -1.80 6.05 10.49
N GLY A 282 -2.60 6.87 11.15
CA GLY A 282 -3.90 7.32 10.63
C GLY A 282 -5.06 7.16 11.60
N LEU A 283 -6.26 7.49 11.13
CA LEU A 283 -7.47 7.40 11.92
C LEU A 283 -7.86 5.93 12.13
N SER A 284 -8.08 5.56 13.38
CA SER A 284 -8.57 4.24 13.78
C SER A 284 -9.71 4.38 14.79
N TYR A 285 -10.55 3.35 14.87
CA TYR A 285 -11.59 3.29 15.88
C TYR A 285 -11.86 1.84 16.27
N GLY A 286 -11.72 1.56 17.56
CA GLY A 286 -11.94 0.24 18.14
C GLY A 286 -11.36 0.15 19.55
N LYS A 287 -11.24 -1.07 20.08
CA LYS A 287 -10.58 -1.36 21.38
C LYS A 287 -11.10 -0.53 22.56
N GLY A 288 -12.39 -0.19 22.56
CA GLY A 288 -13.03 0.54 23.66
C GLY A 288 -12.95 2.06 23.60
N GLN A 289 -12.43 2.64 22.52
CA GLN A 289 -12.46 4.08 22.30
C GLN A 289 -13.91 4.60 22.17
N SER A 290 -14.20 5.76 22.77
CA SER A 290 -15.51 6.45 22.61
C SER A 290 -15.58 7.22 21.29
N THR A 291 -14.47 7.80 20.85
CA THR A 291 -14.34 8.53 19.58
C THR A 291 -13.16 7.99 18.73
N PRO A 292 -13.21 8.14 17.39
CA PRO A 292 -12.07 7.83 16.52
C PRO A 292 -10.79 8.57 16.94
N GLY A 293 -9.67 7.83 16.98
CA GLY A 293 -8.37 8.35 17.42
C GLY A 293 -7.30 8.21 16.35
N TRP A 294 -6.33 9.12 16.37
CA TRP A 294 -5.17 9.08 15.49
C TRP A 294 -4.11 8.11 16.02
N LEU A 295 -3.72 7.14 15.20
CA LEU A 295 -2.50 6.35 15.40
C LEU A 295 -1.34 7.17 14.87
N ASP A 296 -0.37 7.46 15.72
CA ASP A 296 0.79 8.29 15.41
C ASP A 296 2.09 7.49 15.24
N GLY A 297 2.02 6.15 15.23
CA GLY A 297 3.20 5.30 15.23
C GLY A 297 3.90 5.19 16.60
N LYS A 298 3.37 5.83 17.66
CA LYS A 298 3.94 5.87 19.02
C LYS A 298 5.40 6.35 19.00
N ASP A 299 6.31 5.54 19.53
CA ASP A 299 7.75 5.78 19.59
C ASP A 299 8.40 5.99 18.21
N TYR A 300 7.68 5.64 17.13
CA TYR A 300 8.13 5.76 15.74
C TYR A 300 7.44 6.90 14.99
N ARG A 301 6.94 7.93 15.70
CA ARG A 301 6.21 9.05 15.09
C ARG A 301 7.02 9.80 14.03
N GLY A 302 8.29 10.13 14.32
CA GLY A 302 9.15 10.82 13.35
C GLY A 302 9.33 10.01 12.07
N LEU A 303 9.56 8.70 12.19
CA LEU A 303 9.64 7.80 11.04
C LEU A 303 8.31 7.72 10.28
N ALA A 304 7.18 7.67 10.98
CA ALA A 304 5.86 7.67 10.33
C ALA A 304 5.65 8.97 9.54
N GLU A 305 5.99 10.13 10.11
CA GLU A 305 5.89 11.44 9.44
C GLU A 305 6.82 11.53 8.22
N GLU A 306 8.06 11.00 8.30
CA GLU A 306 8.98 10.89 7.16
C GLU A 306 8.37 10.04 6.03
N MET A 307 7.83 8.87 6.34
CA MET A 307 7.21 8.00 5.33
C MET A 307 5.95 8.62 4.72
N LEU A 308 5.16 9.39 5.49
CA LEU A 308 4.02 10.14 4.97
C LEU A 308 4.46 11.29 4.05
N ALA A 309 5.60 11.92 4.32
CA ALA A 309 6.17 13.00 3.51
C ALA A 309 6.84 12.50 2.22
N ASN A 310 7.22 11.22 2.14
CA ASN A 310 7.88 10.65 0.97
C ASN A 310 6.98 10.70 -0.29
N LEU A 311 7.44 11.40 -1.32
CA LEU A 311 6.69 11.61 -2.57
C LEU A 311 6.39 10.30 -3.32
N GLY A 312 7.28 9.31 -3.24
CA GLY A 312 7.06 8.00 -3.85
C GLY A 312 5.89 7.27 -3.20
N ILE A 313 5.87 7.24 -1.87
CA ILE A 313 4.77 6.66 -1.08
C ILE A 313 3.46 7.42 -1.33
N GLN A 314 3.48 8.76 -1.41
CA GLN A 314 2.29 9.55 -1.76
C GLN A 314 1.75 9.21 -3.16
N ARG A 315 2.63 9.00 -4.15
CA ARG A 315 2.26 8.60 -5.52
C ARG A 315 1.63 7.20 -5.53
N MET A 316 2.22 6.26 -4.80
CA MET A 316 1.66 4.92 -4.59
C MET A 316 0.28 4.99 -3.95
N ALA A 317 0.13 5.81 -2.90
CA ALA A 317 -1.13 5.97 -2.18
C ALA A 317 -2.24 6.52 -3.10
N GLY A 318 -1.90 7.52 -3.92
CA GLY A 318 -2.82 8.09 -4.90
C GLY A 318 -3.16 7.15 -6.06
N PHE A 319 -2.26 6.25 -6.47
CA PHE A 319 -2.57 5.21 -7.44
C PHE A 319 -3.56 4.20 -6.87
N ALA A 320 -3.37 3.77 -5.62
CA ALA A 320 -4.30 2.87 -4.94
C ALA A 320 -5.72 3.46 -4.81
N ASP A 321 -5.83 4.76 -4.51
CA ASP A 321 -7.13 5.46 -4.53
C ASP A 321 -7.79 5.43 -5.92
N ALA A 322 -7.02 5.73 -6.96
CA ALA A 322 -7.50 5.74 -8.33
C ALA A 322 -7.96 4.36 -8.80
N ALA A 323 -7.18 3.31 -8.51
CA ALA A 323 -7.54 1.93 -8.79
C ALA A 323 -8.82 1.53 -8.05
N PHE A 324 -8.99 1.93 -6.79
CA PHE A 324 -10.22 1.65 -6.04
C PHE A 324 -11.43 2.35 -6.68
N ALA A 325 -11.30 3.62 -7.06
CA ALA A 325 -12.35 4.35 -7.76
C ALA A 325 -12.75 3.74 -9.11
N ILE A 326 -11.81 3.07 -9.81
CA ILE A 326 -12.06 2.35 -11.06
C ILE A 326 -12.82 1.06 -10.79
N TRP A 327 -12.31 0.22 -9.89
CA TRP A 327 -12.73 -1.18 -9.78
C TRP A 327 -13.93 -1.41 -8.85
N ALA A 328 -14.21 -0.48 -7.93
CA ALA A 328 -15.39 -0.53 -7.08
C ALA A 328 -15.91 0.89 -6.78
N PRO A 329 -16.44 1.61 -7.79
CA PRO A 329 -16.82 3.02 -7.67
C PRO A 329 -17.88 3.29 -6.60
N ARG A 330 -18.85 2.37 -6.42
CA ARG A 330 -19.89 2.50 -5.37
C ARG A 330 -19.29 2.37 -3.97
N LEU A 331 -18.41 1.39 -3.78
CA LEU A 331 -17.69 1.20 -2.51
C LEU A 331 -16.72 2.37 -2.22
N HIS A 332 -16.04 2.89 -3.25
CA HIS A 332 -15.20 4.09 -3.12
C HIS A 332 -16.02 5.31 -2.68
N ALA A 333 -17.19 5.50 -3.29
CA ALA A 333 -18.13 6.56 -2.90
C ALA A 333 -18.62 6.40 -1.46
N TYR A 334 -18.86 5.16 -1.00
CA TYR A 334 -19.20 4.88 0.40
C TYR A 334 -18.11 5.35 1.37
N TYR A 335 -16.82 5.13 1.05
CA TYR A 335 -15.70 5.66 1.84
C TYR A 335 -15.68 7.19 1.85
N LYS A 336 -15.88 7.83 0.69
CA LYS A 336 -15.93 9.30 0.59
C LYS A 336 -17.08 9.92 1.38
N GLN A 337 -18.26 9.30 1.35
CA GLN A 337 -19.41 9.80 2.10
C GLN A 337 -19.16 9.69 3.61
N CYS A 338 -18.53 8.61 4.06
CA CYS A 338 -18.05 8.46 5.44
C CYS A 338 -17.03 9.56 5.80
N ASP A 339 -16.04 9.80 4.93
CA ASP A 339 -15.03 10.86 5.07
C ASP A 339 -15.66 12.25 5.22
N ALA A 340 -16.59 12.60 4.33
CA ALA A 340 -17.26 13.89 4.33
C ALA A 340 -18.03 14.13 5.64
N LYS A 341 -18.82 13.14 6.10
CA LYS A 341 -19.53 13.20 7.38
C LYS A 341 -18.58 13.39 8.56
N LEU A 342 -17.46 12.66 8.58
CA LEU A 342 -16.46 12.80 9.63
C LEU A 342 -15.82 14.17 9.65
N ARG A 343 -15.48 14.76 8.49
CA ARG A 343 -14.90 16.10 8.41
C ARG A 343 -15.85 17.18 8.90
N THR A 344 -17.16 17.03 8.65
CA THR A 344 -18.16 17.94 9.22
C THR A 344 -18.19 17.87 10.74
N ARG A 345 -18.04 16.67 11.32
CA ARG A 345 -18.10 16.47 12.78
C ARG A 345 -16.78 16.78 13.49
N LEU A 346 -15.66 16.53 12.81
CA LEU A 346 -14.28 16.62 13.28
C LEU A 346 -13.48 17.44 12.26
N PRO A 347 -13.52 18.79 12.32
CA PRO A 347 -12.91 19.64 11.29
C PRO A 347 -11.39 19.48 11.20
N ASP A 348 -10.71 19.20 12.31
CA ASP A 348 -9.25 19.01 12.38
C ASP A 348 -8.82 17.58 12.01
N LEU A 349 -9.69 16.82 11.35
CA LEU A 349 -9.43 15.43 11.05
C LEU A 349 -8.29 15.26 10.03
N ARG A 350 -7.18 14.72 10.53
CA ARG A 350 -6.01 14.35 9.73
C ARG A 350 -6.29 13.15 8.81
N ARG A 351 -5.51 13.06 7.73
CA ARG A 351 -5.43 11.90 6.83
C ARG A 351 -3.98 11.51 6.62
N PRO A 352 -3.66 10.21 6.49
CA PRO A 352 -2.33 9.80 6.07
C PRO A 352 -1.96 10.43 4.72
N PHE A 353 -2.88 10.37 3.75
CA PHE A 353 -2.67 10.92 2.42
C PHE A 353 -3.91 11.67 1.95
N VAL A 354 -3.74 12.94 1.56
CA VAL A 354 -4.85 13.79 1.07
C VAL A 354 -5.52 13.20 -0.18
N GLY A 355 -4.74 12.53 -1.03
CA GLY A 355 -5.21 11.93 -2.28
C GLY A 355 -5.79 10.53 -2.15
N SER A 356 -6.18 10.09 -0.94
CA SER A 356 -6.63 8.73 -0.67
C SER A 356 -7.83 8.67 0.26
N VAL A 357 -8.81 7.81 -0.06
CA VAL A 357 -9.98 7.54 0.79
C VAL A 357 -9.68 6.70 2.04
N TYR A 358 -8.48 6.13 2.15
CA TYR A 358 -8.13 5.28 3.28
C TYR A 358 -7.88 6.09 4.55
N PHE A 359 -8.40 5.61 5.67
CA PHE A 359 -8.26 6.29 6.96
C PHE A 359 -6.93 5.99 7.65
N CYS A 360 -6.30 4.86 7.33
CA CYS A 360 -5.06 4.42 7.96
C CYS A 360 -4.07 3.85 6.91
N ALA A 361 -2.79 3.91 7.25
CA ALA A 361 -1.70 3.29 6.52
C ALA A 361 -0.82 2.44 7.44
N ALA A 362 -0.14 1.45 6.88
CA ALA A 362 0.87 0.64 7.54
C ALA A 362 2.15 0.60 6.70
N PHE A 363 3.27 0.82 7.37
CA PHE A 363 4.62 0.62 6.85
C PHE A 363 5.20 -0.62 7.50
N ASN A 364 5.41 -1.67 6.70
CA ASN A 364 5.94 -2.94 7.16
C ASN A 364 7.43 -2.97 6.82
N PHE A 365 8.27 -2.76 7.83
CA PHE A 365 9.72 -2.63 7.74
C PHE A 365 10.42 -3.96 8.03
N GLY A 366 11.58 -4.13 7.43
CA GLY A 366 12.42 -5.32 7.56
C GLY A 366 13.12 -5.65 6.25
N ARG A 367 14.00 -6.66 6.30
CA ARG A 367 14.73 -7.11 5.10
C ARG A 367 13.91 -8.12 4.28
N ASN A 368 13.18 -9.01 4.93
CA ASN A 368 12.33 -10.03 4.30
C ASN A 368 10.96 -10.03 4.96
N VAL A 369 10.13 -9.03 4.61
CA VAL A 369 8.78 -8.91 5.15
C VAL A 369 7.85 -9.90 4.46
N TRP A 370 7.36 -10.87 5.23
CA TRP A 370 6.31 -11.79 4.85
C TRP A 370 5.34 -11.99 6.00
N THR A 371 4.12 -12.39 5.66
CA THR A 371 3.03 -12.51 6.63
C THR A 371 2.58 -13.94 6.82
N PHE A 372 2.27 -14.30 8.06
CA PHE A 372 1.52 -15.49 8.44
C PHE A 372 0.09 -15.44 7.89
N LYS A 373 -0.60 -16.59 7.76
CA LYS A 373 -2.03 -16.61 7.40
C LYS A 373 -2.81 -15.76 8.40
N HIS A 374 -3.54 -14.75 7.92
CA HIS A 374 -4.36 -13.93 8.80
C HIS A 374 -5.53 -13.27 8.09
N ARG A 375 -6.39 -12.66 8.91
CA ARG A 375 -7.46 -11.74 8.53
C ARG A 375 -7.30 -10.44 9.30
N ASP A 376 -7.53 -9.33 8.63
CA ASP A 376 -7.56 -8.02 9.24
C ASP A 376 -8.97 -7.70 9.74
N ILE A 377 -9.43 -8.52 10.68
CA ILE A 377 -10.82 -8.57 11.15
C ILE A 377 -11.43 -7.25 11.62
N LEU A 378 -10.63 -6.23 11.94
CA LEU A 378 -11.11 -4.91 12.38
C LEU A 378 -11.35 -3.95 11.22
N ASN A 379 -10.89 -4.29 10.01
CA ASN A 379 -11.19 -3.55 8.81
C ASN A 379 -12.65 -3.77 8.41
N LEU A 380 -13.19 -2.84 7.63
CA LEU A 380 -14.55 -2.96 7.09
C LEU A 380 -14.70 -4.26 6.31
N ALA A 381 -15.73 -5.07 6.61
CA ALA A 381 -15.80 -6.45 6.14
C ALA A 381 -15.89 -6.60 4.60
N PHE A 382 -16.68 -5.72 3.98
CA PHE A 382 -16.80 -5.60 2.51
C PHE A 382 -15.88 -4.52 1.95
N GLY A 383 -15.14 -3.82 2.81
CA GLY A 383 -14.22 -2.77 2.42
C GLY A 383 -12.92 -3.35 1.87
N TRP A 384 -12.34 -2.69 0.89
CA TRP A 384 -11.04 -3.08 0.36
C TRP A 384 -9.91 -2.47 1.17
N CYS A 385 -8.75 -3.11 1.11
CA CYS A 385 -7.46 -2.59 1.51
C CYS A 385 -6.53 -2.61 0.32
N ALA A 386 -5.63 -1.64 0.25
CA ALA A 386 -4.59 -1.56 -0.77
C ALA A 386 -3.29 -2.10 -0.22
N ILE A 387 -2.74 -3.14 -0.83
CA ILE A 387 -1.44 -3.71 -0.46
C ILE A 387 -0.50 -3.55 -1.64
N GLN A 388 0.69 -3.01 -1.39
CA GLN A 388 1.73 -2.84 -2.41
C GLN A 388 3.04 -3.45 -1.93
N ALA A 389 3.62 -4.31 -2.77
CA ALA A 389 4.90 -4.92 -2.50
C ALA A 389 6.04 -4.05 -3.05
N LEU A 390 7.12 -3.93 -2.29
CA LEU A 390 8.31 -3.16 -2.66
C LEU A 390 9.53 -4.03 -2.36
N GLY A 391 10.51 -4.06 -3.26
CA GLY A 391 11.69 -4.91 -3.04
C GLY A 391 12.58 -5.12 -4.25
N ARG A 392 13.66 -5.86 -4.02
CA ARG A 392 14.54 -6.43 -5.04
C ARG A 392 14.53 -7.94 -4.85
N TYR A 393 13.66 -8.60 -5.61
CA TYR A 393 13.45 -10.05 -5.55
C TYR A 393 12.83 -10.53 -6.85
N ASP A 394 13.00 -11.82 -7.13
CA ASP A 394 12.30 -12.49 -8.21
C ASP A 394 10.92 -12.97 -7.73
N ALA A 395 9.87 -12.31 -8.23
CA ALA A 395 8.49 -12.59 -7.84
C ALA A 395 8.00 -13.98 -8.33
N THR A 396 8.72 -14.62 -9.25
CA THR A 396 8.43 -15.99 -9.73
C THR A 396 8.98 -17.06 -8.79
N LEU A 397 9.92 -16.69 -7.90
CA LEU A 397 10.61 -17.63 -7.01
C LEU A 397 10.34 -17.37 -5.52
N GLY A 398 9.80 -16.21 -5.16
CA GLY A 398 9.51 -15.84 -3.76
C GLY A 398 8.56 -14.64 -3.65
N GLY A 399 8.19 -14.27 -2.41
CA GLY A 399 7.37 -13.07 -2.17
C GLY A 399 5.89 -13.13 -2.59
N HIS A 400 5.43 -14.27 -3.14
CA HIS A 400 4.05 -14.50 -3.58
C HIS A 400 3.02 -14.11 -2.52
N LEU A 401 1.88 -13.58 -2.96
CA LEU A 401 0.69 -13.38 -2.15
C LEU A 401 -0.18 -14.64 -2.19
N VAL A 402 -0.63 -15.11 -1.04
CA VAL A 402 -1.54 -16.25 -0.93
C VAL A 402 -2.92 -15.73 -0.53
N LEU A 403 -3.95 -16.09 -1.30
CA LEU A 403 -5.35 -15.81 -1.01
C LEU A 403 -6.06 -17.13 -0.71
N TRP A 404 -6.25 -17.41 0.57
CA TRP A 404 -6.61 -18.74 1.07
C TRP A 404 -8.03 -19.18 0.70
N ASP A 405 -8.99 -18.27 0.83
CA ASP A 405 -10.40 -18.55 0.50
C ASP A 405 -10.60 -18.72 -1.02
N LEU A 406 -9.73 -18.11 -1.81
CA LEU A 406 -9.76 -18.16 -3.28
C LEU A 406 -8.92 -19.29 -3.86
N LYS A 407 -8.12 -19.96 -3.02
CA LYS A 407 -7.13 -20.97 -3.44
C LYS A 407 -6.16 -20.45 -4.51
N LEU A 408 -5.71 -19.20 -4.37
CA LEU A 408 -4.75 -18.58 -5.28
C LEU A 408 -3.41 -18.31 -4.59
N VAL A 409 -2.31 -18.54 -5.32
CA VAL A 409 -0.96 -18.08 -4.98
C VAL A 409 -0.48 -17.22 -6.14
N VAL A 410 -0.25 -15.94 -5.90
CA VAL A 410 -0.05 -14.94 -6.94
C VAL A 410 1.39 -14.43 -6.87
N GLU A 411 2.11 -14.50 -7.99
CA GLU A 411 3.38 -13.77 -8.15
C GLU A 411 3.11 -12.30 -7.88
N PHE A 412 3.84 -11.68 -6.94
CA PHE A 412 3.53 -10.31 -6.51
C PHE A 412 4.75 -9.40 -6.71
N PRO A 413 4.92 -8.78 -7.89
CA PRO A 413 6.12 -8.01 -8.23
C PRO A 413 6.27 -6.70 -7.46
N HIS A 414 7.49 -6.14 -7.50
CA HIS A 414 7.78 -4.80 -7.03
C HIS A 414 6.83 -3.76 -7.64
N GLY A 415 6.33 -2.84 -6.82
CA GLY A 415 5.50 -1.70 -7.24
C GLY A 415 4.03 -2.05 -7.51
N ALA A 416 3.71 -3.33 -7.67
CA ALA A 416 2.38 -3.82 -7.97
C ALA A 416 1.41 -3.62 -6.79
N LEU A 417 0.14 -3.40 -7.12
CA LEU A 417 -0.96 -3.19 -6.20
C LEU A 417 -1.98 -4.33 -6.27
N ILE A 418 -2.44 -4.77 -5.11
CA ILE A 418 -3.69 -5.51 -4.97
C ILE A 418 -4.69 -4.75 -4.11
N LEU A 419 -5.96 -4.78 -4.52
CA LEU A 419 -7.10 -4.35 -3.70
C LEU A 419 -7.90 -5.59 -3.30
N LEU A 420 -8.12 -5.80 -2.00
CA LEU A 420 -8.87 -6.96 -1.51
C LEU A 420 -9.58 -6.70 -0.17
N PRO A 421 -10.65 -7.43 0.16
CA PRO A 421 -11.34 -7.31 1.43
C PRO A 421 -10.58 -8.08 2.52
N SER A 422 -9.51 -7.47 3.04
CA SER A 422 -8.55 -8.11 3.96
C SER A 422 -9.15 -8.59 5.28
N ALA A 423 -10.32 -8.06 5.66
CA ALA A 423 -11.09 -8.55 6.79
C ALA A 423 -11.65 -9.96 6.52
N THR A 424 -12.22 -10.19 5.34
CA THR A 424 -13.02 -11.38 5.01
C THR A 424 -12.34 -12.33 4.05
N VAL A 425 -11.19 -11.97 3.45
CA VAL A 425 -10.29 -12.87 2.70
C VAL A 425 -8.98 -13.10 3.45
N ALA A 426 -8.69 -14.35 3.76
CA ALA A 426 -7.53 -14.76 4.53
C ALA A 426 -6.34 -14.74 3.59
N HIS A 427 -5.28 -14.10 4.05
CA HIS A 427 -4.12 -13.86 3.21
C HIS A 427 -2.82 -14.02 3.99
N SER A 428 -1.76 -14.28 3.24
CA SER A 428 -0.37 -14.36 3.72
C SER A 428 0.58 -14.05 2.58
N ASN A 429 1.88 -14.00 2.87
CA ASN A 429 2.92 -14.02 1.84
C ASN A 429 3.88 -15.16 2.09
N VAL A 430 4.50 -15.67 1.04
CA VAL A 430 5.72 -16.47 1.19
C VAL A 430 6.93 -15.53 1.31
N PRO A 431 7.97 -15.88 2.08
CA PRO A 431 9.24 -15.18 2.10
C PRO A 431 9.86 -15.10 0.70
N VAL A 432 10.68 -14.08 0.50
CA VAL A 432 11.61 -14.04 -0.63
C VAL A 432 12.81 -14.96 -0.36
N ARG A 433 13.61 -15.24 -1.39
CA ARG A 433 14.79 -16.11 -1.26
C ARG A 433 15.84 -15.45 -0.37
N GLU A 434 16.79 -16.25 0.07
CA GLU A 434 17.97 -15.74 0.77
C GLU A 434 18.71 -14.72 -0.11
N GLY A 435 19.17 -13.63 0.51
CA GLY A 435 19.80 -12.50 -0.18
C GLY A 435 18.84 -11.47 -0.77
N GLU A 436 17.59 -11.83 -1.05
CA GLU A 436 16.57 -10.91 -1.58
C GLU A 436 15.96 -10.00 -0.50
N GLU A 437 15.37 -8.88 -0.93
CA GLU A 437 14.81 -7.87 -0.02
C GLU A 437 13.38 -7.50 -0.37
N ARG A 438 12.49 -7.44 0.63
CA ARG A 438 11.09 -7.09 0.46
C ARG A 438 10.50 -6.39 1.68
N VAL A 439 9.78 -5.30 1.43
CA VAL A 439 8.94 -4.54 2.37
C VAL A 439 7.53 -4.38 1.81
N LEU A 440 6.57 -3.94 2.64
CA LEU A 440 5.19 -3.73 2.19
C LEU A 440 4.64 -2.40 2.70
N PHE A 441 3.94 -1.71 1.80
CA PHE A 441 3.11 -0.57 2.12
C PHE A 441 1.64 -0.98 2.03
N THR A 442 0.81 -0.53 2.97
CA THR A 442 -0.61 -0.88 2.99
C THR A 442 -1.45 0.32 3.39
N GLN A 443 -2.62 0.47 2.78
CA GLN A 443 -3.66 1.40 3.20
C GLN A 443 -4.95 0.64 3.52
N PHE A 444 -5.61 1.02 4.60
CA PHE A 444 -6.78 0.32 5.13
C PHE A 444 -7.69 1.25 5.93
N SER A 445 -8.90 0.80 6.21
CA SER A 445 -9.88 1.53 7.03
C SER A 445 -10.55 0.58 8.02
N ALA A 446 -10.47 0.93 9.31
CA ALA A 446 -11.17 0.21 10.37
C ALA A 446 -12.69 0.33 10.18
N GLY A 447 -13.41 -0.78 10.17
CA GLY A 447 -14.86 -0.78 9.96
C GLY A 447 -15.63 -0.13 11.12
N GLY A 448 -15.02 -0.06 12.31
CA GLY A 448 -15.53 0.70 13.43
C GLY A 448 -15.77 2.19 13.10
N ILE A 449 -14.96 2.81 12.23
CA ILE A 449 -15.13 4.21 11.84
C ILE A 449 -16.47 4.40 11.14
N PHE A 450 -16.82 3.50 10.22
CA PHE A 450 -18.10 3.52 9.51
C PHE A 450 -19.25 3.29 10.47
N ARG A 451 -19.09 2.39 11.45
CA ARG A 451 -20.10 2.17 12.50
C ARG A 451 -20.34 3.41 13.34
N TYR A 452 -19.26 4.10 13.72
CA TYR A 452 -19.37 5.33 14.49
C TYR A 452 -20.15 6.41 13.73
N VAL A 453 -19.89 6.57 12.43
CA VAL A 453 -20.64 7.52 11.57
C VAL A 453 -22.10 7.13 11.44
N ASP A 454 -22.38 5.85 11.19
CA ASP A 454 -23.75 5.37 11.02
C ASP A 454 -24.56 5.40 12.32
N ASN A 455 -23.90 5.30 13.47
CA ASN A 455 -24.50 5.47 14.79
C ASN A 455 -24.60 6.95 15.22
N GLY A 456 -24.58 7.90 14.29
CA GLY A 456 -24.71 9.33 14.62
C GLY A 456 -23.54 9.89 15.44
N PHE A 457 -22.33 9.37 15.24
CA PHE A 457 -21.11 9.73 15.98
C PHE A 457 -21.16 9.34 17.47
N GLN A 458 -21.71 8.16 17.74
CA GLN A 458 -21.82 7.60 19.09
C GLN A 458 -21.31 6.16 19.12
N THR A 459 -20.85 5.72 20.30
CA THR A 459 -20.69 4.29 20.57
C THR A 459 -22.05 3.58 20.52
N VAL A 460 -22.05 2.27 20.32
CA VAL A 460 -23.30 1.47 20.37
C VAL A 460 -24.04 1.66 21.69
N ALA A 461 -23.31 1.65 22.82
CA ALA A 461 -23.89 1.80 24.15
C ALA A 461 -24.40 3.22 24.45
N GLU A 462 -23.85 4.24 23.79
CA GLU A 462 -24.39 5.61 23.86
C GLU A 462 -25.62 5.75 22.99
N LEU A 463 -25.64 5.17 21.78
CA LEU A 463 -26.81 5.19 20.92
C LEU A 463 -28.00 4.47 21.59
N GLU A 464 -27.78 3.26 22.09
CA GLU A 464 -28.83 2.48 22.80
C GLU A 464 -29.41 3.24 24.00
N ARG A 465 -28.59 4.06 24.69
CA ARG A 465 -29.03 4.85 25.83
C ARG A 465 -29.75 6.14 25.42
N ASN A 466 -29.22 6.85 24.42
CA ASN A 466 -29.66 8.19 24.06
C ASN A 466 -30.80 8.18 23.04
N ASP A 467 -30.86 7.17 22.18
CA ASP A 467 -31.87 6.99 21.14
C ASP A 467 -32.17 5.49 20.92
N PRO A 468 -32.96 4.86 21.82
CA PRO A 468 -33.30 3.44 21.72
C PRO A 468 -34.07 3.07 20.44
N GLU A 469 -34.85 4.01 19.89
CA GLU A 469 -35.64 3.80 18.66
C GLU A 469 -34.71 3.69 17.44
N GLU A 470 -33.76 4.62 17.31
CA GLU A 470 -32.76 4.57 16.24
C GLU A 470 -31.84 3.36 16.40
N TYR A 471 -31.46 3.00 17.63
CA TYR A 471 -30.73 1.76 17.90
C TYR A 471 -31.48 0.52 17.41
N ALA A 472 -32.78 0.41 17.71
CA ALA A 472 -33.61 -0.70 17.25
C ALA A 472 -33.69 -0.75 15.71
N ARG A 473 -33.87 0.42 15.07
CA ARG A 473 -33.90 0.55 13.61
C ARG A 473 -32.59 0.13 12.95
N LEU A 474 -31.44 0.60 13.46
CA LEU A 474 -30.12 0.21 12.94
C LEU A 474 -29.82 -1.27 13.20
N SER A 475 -30.23 -1.79 14.36
CA SER A 475 -30.08 -3.21 14.71
C SER A 475 -30.86 -4.13 13.78
N ALA A 476 -32.09 -3.74 13.40
CA ALA A 476 -32.88 -4.49 12.40
C ALA A 476 -32.18 -4.54 11.03
N ARG A 477 -31.52 -3.45 10.61
CA ARG A 477 -30.76 -3.38 9.35
C ARG A 477 -29.43 -4.15 9.38
N MET A 478 -28.93 -4.54 10.56
CA MET A 478 -27.64 -5.25 10.65
C MET A 478 -27.66 -6.62 9.95
N ALA A 479 -28.82 -7.24 9.79
CA ALA A 479 -28.97 -8.52 9.09
C ALA A 479 -28.77 -8.39 7.57
N SER A 480 -29.27 -7.32 6.94
CA SER A 480 -29.11 -7.06 5.50
C SER A 480 -27.77 -6.43 5.13
N ARG A 481 -27.04 -5.91 6.12
CA ARG A 481 -25.85 -5.08 5.89
C ARG A 481 -24.72 -5.77 5.12
N TRP A 482 -24.58 -7.09 5.27
CA TRP A 482 -23.59 -7.82 4.49
C TRP A 482 -23.92 -7.83 3.01
N GLU A 483 -25.19 -8.11 2.69
CA GLU A 483 -25.71 -8.06 1.32
C GLU A 483 -25.65 -6.64 0.74
N GLU A 484 -26.03 -5.62 1.52
CA GLU A 484 -25.87 -4.20 1.15
C GLU A 484 -24.41 -3.89 0.78
N GLY A 485 -23.46 -4.35 1.60
CA GLY A 485 -22.03 -4.18 1.36
C GLY A 485 -21.53 -4.86 0.10
N LEU A 486 -21.98 -6.09 -0.17
CA LEU A 486 -21.67 -6.80 -1.40
C LEU A 486 -22.28 -6.14 -2.64
N GLY A 487 -23.45 -5.50 -2.51
CA GLY A 487 -24.07 -4.71 -3.58
C GLY A 487 -23.27 -3.45 -3.99
N LEU A 488 -22.30 -3.03 -3.17
CA LEU A 488 -21.37 -1.95 -3.51
C LEU A 488 -20.21 -2.42 -4.41
N LEU A 489 -20.02 -3.72 -4.57
CA LEU A 489 -19.03 -4.28 -5.51
C LEU A 489 -19.61 -4.29 -6.92
N SER A 490 -18.73 -4.10 -7.90
CA SER A 490 -19.11 -4.08 -9.32
C SER A 490 -18.96 -5.46 -9.96
N THR A 491 -19.65 -5.67 -11.06
CA THR A 491 -19.31 -6.73 -12.04
C THR A 491 -18.45 -6.13 -13.15
N LEU A 492 -17.81 -6.98 -13.96
CA LEU A 492 -17.02 -6.50 -15.10
C LEU A 492 -17.91 -5.84 -16.17
N ASP A 493 -19.09 -6.41 -16.43
CA ASP A 493 -20.07 -5.89 -17.38
C ASP A 493 -20.55 -4.49 -17.00
N GLU A 494 -20.80 -4.24 -15.71
CA GLU A 494 -21.16 -2.92 -15.21
C GLU A 494 -20.05 -1.88 -15.52
N LEU A 495 -18.79 -2.26 -15.38
CA LEU A 495 -17.68 -1.32 -15.60
C LEU A 495 -17.39 -1.07 -17.08
N ILE A 496 -17.60 -2.07 -17.94
CA ILE A 496 -17.46 -1.93 -19.39
C ILE A 496 -18.61 -1.09 -19.96
N GLY A 497 -19.85 -1.32 -19.50
CA GLY A 497 -21.04 -0.59 -19.94
C GLY A 497 -21.09 0.89 -19.54
N VAL A 498 -20.25 1.33 -18.59
CA VAL A 498 -20.12 2.76 -18.20
C VAL A 498 -19.29 3.58 -19.21
N GLY A 499 -18.70 2.93 -20.22
CA GLY A 499 -17.84 3.55 -21.23
C GLY A 499 -18.43 3.72 -22.64
N GLU A 500 -19.63 3.21 -22.88
CA GLU A 500 -20.47 3.49 -24.07
C GLU A 500 -21.36 4.72 -23.82
#